data_AF-A0A397HFT8-F1
#
_entry.id   AF-A0A397HFT8-F1
#
_cell.length_a   1.000
_cell.length_b   1.000
_cell.length_c   1.000
_cell.angle_alpha   90.00
_cell.angle_beta   90.00
_cell.angle_gamma   90.00
#
_symmetry.space_group_name_H-M   'P 1'
#
loop_
_entity.id
_entity.type
_entity.pdbx_description
1 polymer ?
#
loop_
_entity_poly.entity_id
_entity_poly.type
_entity_poly.pdbx_seq_one_letter_code
_entity_poly.pdbx_strand_id
1 'polypeptide(L)'
;MIELYLSAGANWVAYGGSASLFTELFKLILCSSGTGKFIRFHILVLLALLALDYFNSLACYRVLVQSNPVDINHVIPWHGDVLGIKADLNQVDWVRFGLEHGADPNLNLIEEYKTPLAAAAECGNEEMVKLMLDYRTQAQGSGAIVLAAAGGHTSIVKLLLSNGADINETGIRGPPGDEWKDDMASPLHKAAANGHIKTIHFLIDAGANADIEDGQGRTPEAVAMAHG
;
A
#
# COMPACT_ATOMS: atom_id res chain seq x y z
N MET A 1 18.35 2.32 29.82
CA MET A 1 18.94 3.52 29.18
C MET A 1 18.27 3.92 27.86
N ILE A 2 17.55 3.03 27.17
CA ILE A 2 16.74 3.37 25.97
C ILE A 2 15.27 3.68 26.32
N GLU A 3 14.74 3.23 27.48
CA GLU A 3 13.38 3.59 27.96
C GLU A 3 13.16 5.10 28.17
N LEU A 4 14.23 5.91 28.24
CA LEU A 4 14.14 7.37 28.33
C LEU A 4 14.12 8.08 26.96
N TYR A 5 14.36 7.37 25.85
CA TYR A 5 14.50 8.00 24.53
C TYR A 5 13.20 8.11 23.73
N LEU A 6 12.14 7.38 24.10
CA LEU A 6 10.86 7.37 23.36
C LEU A 6 9.66 7.90 24.16
N SER A 7 9.82 8.22 25.45
CA SER A 7 8.77 8.88 26.24
C SER A 7 8.71 10.40 26.04
N ALA A 8 9.70 10.98 25.38
CA ALA A 8 9.66 12.35 24.90
C ALA A 8 9.54 12.30 23.38
N GLY A 9 8.49 12.92 22.82
CA GLY A 9 8.26 13.07 21.38
C GLY A 9 9.42 13.81 20.69
N ALA A 10 10.50 13.08 20.40
CA ALA A 10 11.70 13.60 19.81
C ALA A 10 11.64 13.44 18.29
N ASN A 11 11.53 14.60 17.66
CA ASN A 11 11.67 14.87 16.23
C ASN A 11 12.98 14.24 15.71
N TRP A 12 12.90 13.16 14.92
CA TRP A 12 14.07 12.52 14.30
C TRP A 12 14.49 13.28 13.05
N VAL A 13 15.00 14.50 13.23
CA VAL A 13 15.78 15.17 12.20
C VAL A 13 17.25 14.86 12.44
N ALA A 14 17.87 14.21 11.45
CA ALA A 14 19.31 14.15 11.20
C ALA A 14 20.20 13.44 12.23
N TYR A 15 20.49 12.15 12.01
CA TYR A 15 21.84 11.63 12.26
C TYR A 15 22.20 10.55 11.24
N GLY A 16 23.00 10.93 10.24
CA GLY A 16 23.78 9.98 9.46
C GLY A 16 24.82 9.31 10.37
N GLY A 17 24.69 8.00 10.57
CA GLY A 17 25.52 7.22 11.49
C GLY A 17 25.74 5.79 10.99
N SER A 18 27.01 5.46 10.78
CA SER A 18 27.60 4.30 10.09
C SER A 18 26.99 2.90 10.35
N ALA A 19 27.12 2.03 9.34
CA ALA A 19 26.86 0.58 9.36
C ALA A 19 27.54 -0.22 10.51
N SER A 20 28.47 0.39 11.26
CA SER A 20 29.13 -0.24 12.42
C SER A 20 28.20 -0.37 13.63
N LEU A 21 27.35 0.64 13.87
CA LEU A 21 26.37 0.64 14.95
C LEU A 21 25.29 -0.41 14.72
N PHE A 22 24.91 -0.61 13.45
CA PHE A 22 23.99 -1.66 13.02
C PHE A 22 24.54 -3.06 13.28
N THR A 23 25.81 -3.32 12.94
CA THR A 23 26.43 -4.65 13.14
C THR A 23 26.47 -5.02 14.63
N GLU A 24 26.72 -4.05 15.50
CA GLU A 24 26.73 -4.25 16.96
C GLU A 24 25.32 -4.36 17.55
N LEU A 25 24.34 -3.56 17.09
CA LEU A 25 22.94 -3.71 17.50
C LEU A 25 22.37 -5.08 17.07
N PHE A 26 22.69 -5.52 15.86
CA PHE A 26 22.24 -6.79 15.29
C PHE A 26 22.85 -7.99 16.05
N LYS A 27 24.14 -7.92 16.41
CA LYS A 27 24.78 -8.91 17.30
C LYS A 27 24.15 -8.93 18.69
N LEU A 28 23.83 -7.76 19.27
CA LEU A 28 23.19 -7.66 20.59
C LEU A 28 21.78 -8.26 20.61
N ILE A 29 21.03 -8.11 19.51
CA ILE A 29 19.67 -8.66 19.37
C ILE A 29 19.71 -10.18 19.22
N LEU A 30 20.68 -10.74 18.47
CA LEU A 30 20.89 -12.18 18.35
C LEU A 30 21.50 -12.83 19.61
N CYS A 31 22.32 -12.10 20.38
CA CYS A 31 22.93 -12.57 21.63
C CYS A 31 22.03 -12.45 22.87
N SER A 32 20.91 -11.71 22.80
CA SER A 32 19.99 -11.56 23.92
C SER A 32 19.14 -12.82 24.10
N SER A 33 19.71 -13.86 24.71
CA SER A 33 19.03 -15.14 25.00
C SER A 33 18.14 -15.08 26.25
N GLY A 34 17.69 -13.89 26.68
CA GLY A 34 17.03 -13.68 27.96
C GLY A 34 15.76 -12.84 27.84
N THR A 35 14.61 -13.51 27.97
CA THR A 35 13.23 -12.97 27.94
C THR A 35 12.69 -12.67 26.54
N GLY A 36 11.83 -13.56 26.03
CA GLY A 36 11.24 -13.44 24.68
C GLY A 36 10.46 -12.15 24.39
N LYS A 37 10.10 -11.36 25.42
CA LYS A 37 9.50 -10.03 25.26
C LYS A 37 10.51 -8.98 24.77
N PHE A 38 11.77 -9.07 25.21
CA PHE A 38 12.84 -8.14 24.81
C PHE A 38 13.28 -8.38 23.37
N ILE A 39 13.43 -9.64 22.95
CA ILE A 39 13.78 -10.01 21.57
C ILE A 39 12.70 -9.53 20.60
N ARG A 40 11.42 -9.74 20.95
CA ARG A 40 10.28 -9.30 20.14
C ARG A 40 10.28 -7.79 19.93
N PHE A 41 10.47 -6.99 20.99
CA PHE A 41 10.51 -5.53 20.88
C PHE A 41 11.61 -5.02 19.91
N HIS A 42 12.80 -5.62 19.93
CA HIS A 42 13.90 -5.19 19.05
C HIS A 42 13.69 -5.59 17.58
N ILE A 43 13.07 -6.75 17.33
CA ILE A 43 12.66 -7.17 15.99
C ILE A 43 11.63 -6.19 15.39
N LEU A 44 10.68 -5.73 16.22
CA LEU A 44 9.68 -4.75 15.80
C LEU A 44 10.29 -3.39 15.46
N VAL A 45 11.26 -2.92 16.25
CA VAL A 45 12.00 -1.68 15.96
C VAL A 45 12.81 -1.81 14.67
N LEU A 46 13.46 -2.95 14.42
CA LEU A 46 14.20 -3.18 13.18
C LEU A 46 13.30 -3.22 11.95
N LEU A 47 12.14 -3.88 12.03
CA LEU A 47 11.15 -3.87 10.96
C LEU A 47 10.65 -2.46 10.66
N ALA A 48 10.34 -1.66 11.69
CA ALA A 48 9.93 -0.28 11.52
C ALA A 48 11.02 0.57 10.84
N LEU A 49 12.28 0.41 11.23
CA LEU A 49 13.40 1.15 10.63
C LEU A 49 13.68 0.76 9.18
N LEU A 50 13.46 -0.51 8.81
CA LEU A 50 13.57 -0.97 7.42
C LEU A 50 12.40 -0.48 6.57
N ALA A 51 11.19 -0.46 7.13
CA ALA A 51 9.99 -0.05 6.42
C ALA A 51 9.99 1.45 6.13
N LEU A 52 10.33 2.28 7.11
CA LEU A 52 10.32 3.76 7.04
C LEU A 52 11.53 4.37 6.33
N ASP A 53 12.20 3.61 5.46
CA ASP A 53 13.30 4.03 4.59
C ASP A 53 14.57 4.61 5.27
N TYR A 54 14.62 4.68 6.60
CA TYR A 54 15.82 5.08 7.36
C TYR A 54 17.01 4.16 7.08
N PHE A 55 16.74 2.87 6.82
CA PHE A 55 17.72 1.87 6.41
C PHE A 55 17.16 1.05 5.25
N ASN A 56 17.04 1.67 4.07
CA ASN A 56 16.55 1.03 2.84
C ASN A 56 17.54 -0.04 2.30
N SER A 57 17.65 -1.17 3.01
CA SER A 57 18.52 -2.30 2.64
C SER A 57 17.73 -3.59 2.49
N LEU A 58 17.45 -3.96 1.24
CA LEU A 58 16.83 -5.24 0.90
C LEU A 58 17.63 -6.43 1.46
N ALA A 59 18.95 -6.33 1.49
CA ALA A 59 19.81 -7.38 2.05
C ALA A 59 19.52 -7.63 3.54
N CYS A 60 19.32 -6.57 4.33
CA CYS A 60 18.98 -6.71 5.75
C CYS A 60 17.58 -7.31 5.93
N TYR A 61 16.62 -6.88 5.11
CA TYR A 61 15.28 -7.46 5.13
C TYR A 61 15.28 -8.95 4.82
N ARG A 62 16.05 -9.38 3.80
CA ARG A 62 16.22 -10.80 3.44
C ARG A 62 16.73 -11.63 4.61
N VAL A 63 17.80 -11.17 5.26
CA VAL A 63 18.39 -11.86 6.42
C VAL A 63 17.37 -11.96 7.55
N LEU A 64 16.64 -10.89 7.85
CA LEU A 64 15.64 -10.88 8.93
C LEU A 64 14.50 -11.86 8.68
N VAL A 65 13.90 -11.84 7.49
CA VAL A 65 12.81 -12.77 7.12
C VAL A 65 13.29 -14.22 7.18
N GLN A 66 14.51 -14.50 6.72
CA GLN A 66 15.08 -15.85 6.71
C GLN A 66 15.54 -16.36 8.09
N SER A 67 15.83 -15.47 9.04
CA SER A 67 16.37 -15.86 10.36
C SER A 67 15.33 -16.48 11.31
N ASN A 68 14.04 -16.48 10.94
CA ASN A 68 12.92 -17.18 11.59
C ASN A 68 12.37 -16.67 12.97
N PRO A 69 12.55 -15.40 13.40
CA PRO A 69 11.74 -14.85 14.49
C PRO A 69 10.79 -13.71 14.05
N VAL A 70 10.76 -13.37 12.76
CA VAL A 70 10.08 -12.17 12.25
C VAL A 70 8.74 -12.55 11.63
N ASP A 71 7.67 -11.98 12.16
CA ASP A 71 6.35 -12.02 11.51
C ASP A 71 6.37 -11.05 10.32
N ILE A 72 6.38 -11.60 9.11
CA ILE A 72 6.45 -10.82 7.86
C ILE A 72 5.18 -9.97 7.62
N ASN A 73 4.07 -10.39 8.23
CA ASN A 73 2.77 -9.70 8.20
C ASN A 73 2.58 -8.78 9.40
N HIS A 74 3.67 -8.48 10.13
CA HIS A 74 3.60 -7.59 11.26
C HIS A 74 3.16 -6.18 10.82
N VAL A 75 2.05 -5.73 11.37
CA VAL A 75 1.52 -4.38 11.17
C VAL A 75 2.20 -3.43 12.16
N ILE A 76 2.96 -2.47 11.63
CA ILE A 76 3.52 -1.35 12.38
C ILE A 76 2.37 -0.38 12.68
N PRO A 77 2.12 -0.03 13.96
CA PRO A 77 1.09 0.93 14.32
C PRO A 77 1.24 2.23 13.53
N TRP A 78 0.13 2.73 12.98
CA TRP A 78 0.04 3.97 12.19
C TRP A 78 0.78 3.94 10.83
N HIS A 79 1.57 2.90 10.55
CA HIS A 79 2.39 2.80 9.34
C HIS A 79 2.06 1.57 8.48
N GLY A 80 1.24 0.63 8.96
CA GLY A 80 0.88 -0.62 8.26
C GLY A 80 2.00 -1.64 8.21
N ASP A 81 1.88 -2.64 7.34
CA ASP A 81 2.89 -3.69 7.21
C ASP A 81 4.02 -3.32 6.24
N VAL A 82 5.09 -4.12 6.26
CA VAL A 82 6.25 -3.87 5.40
C VAL A 82 5.88 -3.98 3.92
N LEU A 83 5.07 -4.97 3.55
CA LEU A 83 4.71 -5.21 2.15
C LEU A 83 4.02 -3.99 1.56
N GLY A 84 3.03 -3.47 2.27
CA GLY A 84 2.27 -2.31 1.86
C GLY A 84 3.12 -1.04 1.78
N ILE A 85 3.92 -0.75 2.81
CA ILE A 85 4.84 0.41 2.79
C ILE A 85 5.77 0.32 1.58
N LYS A 86 6.29 -0.87 1.27
CA LYS A 86 7.19 -1.06 0.12
C LYS A 86 6.47 -1.04 -1.23
N ALA A 87 5.19 -1.41 -1.28
CA ALA A 87 4.38 -1.27 -2.47
C ALA A 87 4.14 0.22 -2.82
N ASP A 88 3.79 1.03 -1.81
CA ASP A 88 3.59 2.48 -1.93
C ASP A 88 4.87 3.20 -2.40
N LEU A 89 6.01 2.82 -1.83
CA LEU A 89 7.33 3.33 -2.23
C LEU A 89 7.87 2.77 -3.56
N ASN A 90 7.08 1.95 -4.30
CA ASN A 90 7.50 1.28 -5.53
C ASN A 90 8.82 0.48 -5.38
N GLN A 91 8.97 -0.27 -4.29
CA GLN A 91 10.12 -1.14 -4.05
C GLN A 91 9.79 -2.57 -4.49
N VAL A 92 9.72 -2.81 -5.80
CA VAL A 92 9.29 -4.09 -6.43
C VAL A 92 10.03 -5.30 -5.88
N ASP A 93 11.36 -5.22 -5.71
CA ASP A 93 12.16 -6.34 -5.22
C ASP A 93 11.86 -6.72 -3.76
N TRP A 94 11.47 -5.73 -2.94
CA TRP A 94 11.06 -5.98 -1.56
C TRP A 94 9.71 -6.67 -1.52
N VAL A 95 8.75 -6.16 -2.30
CA VAL A 95 7.41 -6.75 -2.40
C VAL A 95 7.53 -8.18 -2.92
N ARG A 96 8.27 -8.40 -4.02
CA ARG A 96 8.48 -9.74 -4.59
C ARG A 96 9.04 -10.70 -3.56
N PHE A 97 10.10 -10.31 -2.87
CA PHE A 97 10.71 -11.14 -1.83
C PHE A 97 9.73 -11.40 -0.68
N GLY A 98 8.97 -10.40 -0.25
CA GLY A 98 7.96 -10.56 0.80
C GLY A 98 6.89 -11.59 0.42
N LEU A 99 6.34 -11.48 -0.78
CA LEU A 99 5.33 -12.39 -1.32
C LEU A 99 5.85 -13.83 -1.43
N GLU A 100 7.08 -14.02 -1.91
CA GLU A 100 7.74 -15.32 -1.97
C GLU A 100 7.90 -15.99 -0.59
N HIS A 101 7.91 -15.19 0.49
CA HIS A 101 8.09 -15.65 1.87
C HIS A 101 6.82 -15.55 2.72
N GLY A 102 5.65 -15.44 2.08
CA GLY A 102 4.35 -15.56 2.75
C GLY A 102 3.79 -14.24 3.32
N ALA A 103 4.25 -13.09 2.81
CA ALA A 103 3.54 -11.83 3.05
C ALA A 103 2.12 -11.90 2.44
N ASP A 104 1.13 -11.45 3.19
CA ASP A 104 -0.26 -11.38 2.75
C ASP A 104 -0.46 -10.13 1.87
N PRO A 105 -0.73 -10.29 0.56
CA PRO A 105 -0.84 -9.16 -0.33
C PRO A 105 -2.14 -8.35 -0.17
N ASN A 106 -3.08 -8.84 0.65
CA ASN A 106 -4.34 -8.17 0.94
C ASN A 106 -4.34 -7.53 2.34
N LEU A 107 -3.23 -7.65 3.10
CA LEU A 107 -3.10 -6.97 4.37
C LEU A 107 -3.12 -5.44 4.10
N ASN A 108 -4.08 -4.75 4.71
CA ASN A 108 -4.37 -3.36 4.37
C ASN A 108 -3.31 -2.39 4.89
N LEU A 109 -3.09 -1.33 4.11
CA LEU A 109 -2.35 -0.13 4.46
C LEU A 109 -3.09 0.63 5.58
N ILE A 110 -2.38 1.14 6.60
CA ILE A 110 -1.91 2.54 6.79
C ILE A 110 -3.01 3.62 6.72
N GLU A 111 -2.72 4.85 7.17
CA GLU A 111 -3.60 6.01 7.45
C GLU A 111 -4.82 6.25 6.51
N GLU A 112 -4.83 5.70 5.28
CA GLU A 112 -5.90 5.82 4.28
C GLU A 112 -6.60 4.49 3.89
N TYR A 113 -6.33 3.35 4.54
CA TYR A 113 -7.02 2.06 4.35
C TYR A 113 -6.93 1.43 2.93
N LYS A 114 -5.95 1.86 2.14
CA LYS A 114 -5.70 1.35 0.79
C LYS A 114 -5.11 -0.07 0.83
N THR A 115 -5.30 -0.88 -0.20
CA THR A 115 -4.54 -2.14 -0.36
C THR A 115 -3.20 -1.86 -1.07
N PRO A 116 -2.18 -2.73 -0.94
CA PRO A 116 -0.95 -2.61 -1.71
C PRO A 116 -1.19 -2.52 -3.23
N LEU A 117 -2.19 -3.27 -3.73
CA LEU A 117 -2.64 -3.20 -5.13
C LEU A 117 -3.23 -1.82 -5.47
N ALA A 118 -4.03 -1.24 -4.58
CA ALA A 118 -4.67 0.06 -4.79
C ALA A 118 -3.65 1.21 -4.79
N ALA A 119 -2.67 1.19 -3.88
CA ALA A 119 -1.57 2.17 -3.89
C ALA A 119 -0.74 2.08 -5.18
N ALA A 120 -0.36 0.86 -5.60
CA ALA A 120 0.36 0.66 -6.86
C ALA A 120 -0.43 1.17 -8.08
N ALA A 121 -1.75 0.98 -8.07
CA ALA A 121 -2.65 1.45 -9.12
C ALA A 121 -2.78 2.97 -9.17
N GLU A 122 -2.87 3.64 -8.01
CA GLU A 122 -2.89 5.11 -7.89
C GLU A 122 -1.60 5.74 -8.43
N CYS A 123 -0.45 5.19 -8.05
CA CYS A 123 0.86 5.66 -8.48
C CYS A 123 1.18 5.37 -9.95
N GLY A 124 0.35 4.63 -10.68
CA GLY A 124 0.60 4.29 -12.08
C GLY A 124 1.67 3.22 -12.28
N ASN A 125 1.94 2.42 -11.25
CA ASN A 125 3.03 1.47 -11.24
C ASN A 125 2.63 0.12 -11.84
N GLU A 126 2.73 0.03 -13.15
CA GLU A 126 2.25 -1.13 -13.90
C GLU A 126 3.02 -2.44 -13.56
N GLU A 127 4.32 -2.36 -13.22
CA GLU A 127 5.11 -3.52 -12.83
C GLU A 127 4.64 -4.08 -11.48
N MET A 128 4.44 -3.20 -10.48
CA MET A 128 3.95 -3.60 -9.17
C MET A 128 2.53 -4.16 -9.25
N VAL A 129 1.65 -3.55 -10.04
CA VAL A 129 0.28 -4.09 -10.24
C VAL A 129 0.33 -5.50 -10.82
N LYS A 130 1.17 -5.75 -11.86
CA LYS A 130 1.35 -7.10 -12.42
C LYS A 130 1.84 -8.08 -11.35
N LEU A 131 2.87 -7.70 -10.60
CA LEU A 131 3.42 -8.52 -9.52
C LEU A 131 2.34 -8.88 -8.48
N MET A 132 1.56 -7.91 -8.03
CA MET A 132 0.49 -8.14 -7.05
C MET A 132 -0.59 -9.08 -7.58
N LEU A 133 -1.00 -8.93 -8.85
CA LEU A 133 -2.01 -9.78 -9.49
C LEU A 133 -1.52 -11.22 -9.68
N ASP A 134 -0.23 -11.40 -10.01
CA ASP A 134 0.39 -12.74 -10.13
C ASP A 134 0.33 -13.53 -8.81
N TYR A 135 0.31 -12.84 -7.66
CA TYR A 135 0.18 -13.43 -6.32
C TYR A 135 -1.27 -13.48 -5.81
N ARG A 136 -2.26 -13.50 -6.72
CA ARG A 136 -3.70 -13.69 -6.43
C ARG A 136 -4.30 -12.63 -5.49
N THR A 137 -3.85 -11.38 -5.62
CA THR A 137 -4.59 -10.27 -5.00
C THR A 137 -6.02 -10.19 -5.53
N GLN A 138 -6.95 -9.85 -4.65
CA GLN A 138 -8.33 -9.61 -5.06
C GLN A 138 -8.41 -8.23 -5.71
N ALA A 139 -8.56 -8.19 -7.04
CA ALA A 139 -8.71 -6.93 -7.76
C ALA A 139 -10.06 -6.26 -7.42
N GLN A 140 -11.12 -7.05 -7.27
CA GLN A 140 -12.46 -6.58 -6.93
C GLN A 140 -12.54 -6.14 -5.45
N GLY A 141 -13.15 -4.97 -5.22
CA GLY A 141 -13.37 -4.41 -3.88
C GLY A 141 -12.10 -3.86 -3.23
N SER A 142 -11.02 -3.74 -4.00
CA SER A 142 -9.73 -3.20 -3.53
C SER A 142 -9.66 -1.67 -3.62
N GLY A 143 -10.53 -1.03 -4.39
CA GLY A 143 -10.45 0.37 -4.80
C GLY A 143 -9.43 0.63 -5.91
N ALA A 144 -8.66 -0.38 -6.35
CA ALA A 144 -7.55 -0.20 -7.27
C ALA A 144 -7.97 0.33 -8.64
N ILE A 145 -9.11 -0.14 -9.18
CA ILE A 145 -9.61 0.34 -10.48
C ILE A 145 -10.10 1.78 -10.41
N VAL A 146 -10.69 2.18 -9.29
CA VAL A 146 -11.13 3.56 -9.02
C VAL A 146 -9.91 4.49 -8.96
N LEU A 147 -8.87 4.12 -8.22
CA LEU A 147 -7.64 4.91 -8.12
C LEU A 147 -6.82 4.94 -9.41
N ALA A 148 -6.74 3.83 -10.16
CA ALA A 148 -6.11 3.81 -11.48
C ALA A 148 -6.82 4.76 -12.45
N ALA A 149 -8.15 4.80 -12.41
CA ALA A 149 -8.93 5.70 -13.23
C ALA A 149 -8.78 7.17 -12.80
N ALA A 150 -8.71 7.42 -11.49
CA ALA A 150 -8.41 8.74 -10.93
C ALA A 150 -7.04 9.26 -11.38
N GLY A 151 -6.03 8.40 -11.51
CA GLY A 151 -4.71 8.77 -12.03
C GLY A 151 -4.60 8.76 -13.57
N GLY A 152 -5.66 8.36 -14.28
CA GLY A 152 -5.66 8.29 -15.75
C GLY A 152 -4.85 7.11 -16.32
N HIS A 153 -4.54 6.10 -15.51
CA HIS A 153 -3.69 4.97 -15.87
C HIS A 153 -4.46 3.91 -16.67
N THR A 154 -4.83 4.22 -17.91
CA THR A 154 -5.71 3.37 -18.74
C THR A 154 -5.19 1.92 -18.89
N SER A 155 -3.87 1.72 -18.94
CA SER A 155 -3.29 0.39 -19.07
C SER A 155 -3.44 -0.45 -17.79
N ILE A 156 -3.36 0.18 -16.61
CA ILE A 156 -3.65 -0.46 -15.33
C ILE A 156 -5.14 -0.78 -15.22
N VAL A 157 -6.03 0.13 -15.65
CA VAL A 157 -7.48 -0.16 -15.69
C VAL A 157 -7.77 -1.40 -16.53
N LYS A 158 -7.16 -1.51 -17.72
CA LYS A 158 -7.27 -2.71 -18.57
C LYS A 158 -6.79 -3.97 -17.86
N LEU A 159 -5.64 -3.88 -17.19
CA LEU A 159 -5.05 -5.01 -16.48
C LEU A 159 -5.95 -5.48 -15.32
N LEU A 160 -6.49 -4.56 -14.54
CA LEU A 160 -7.40 -4.85 -13.42
C LEU A 160 -8.71 -5.49 -13.91
N LEU A 161 -9.32 -4.96 -14.98
CA LEU A 161 -10.53 -5.56 -15.58
C LEU A 161 -10.27 -6.99 -16.08
N SER A 162 -9.12 -7.23 -16.71
CA SER A 162 -8.74 -8.58 -17.15
C SER A 162 -8.52 -9.57 -16.00
N ASN A 163 -8.35 -9.06 -14.77
CA ASN A 163 -8.21 -9.83 -13.54
C ASN A 163 -9.48 -9.79 -12.66
N GLY A 164 -10.63 -9.44 -13.24
CA GLY A 164 -11.92 -9.55 -12.57
C GLY A 164 -12.31 -8.38 -11.67
N ALA A 165 -11.64 -7.22 -11.77
CA ALA A 165 -12.13 -5.99 -11.16
C ALA A 165 -13.51 -5.62 -11.72
N ASP A 166 -14.38 -5.06 -10.88
CA ASP A 166 -15.68 -4.55 -11.31
C ASP A 166 -15.52 -3.17 -11.95
N ILE A 167 -15.97 -3.03 -13.21
CA ILE A 167 -15.91 -1.76 -13.95
C ILE A 167 -16.74 -0.66 -13.30
N ASN A 168 -17.73 -1.04 -12.50
CA ASN A 168 -18.63 -0.13 -11.79
C ASN A 168 -18.36 -0.10 -10.28
N GLU A 169 -17.17 -0.53 -9.83
CA GLU A 169 -16.79 -0.50 -8.42
C GLU A 169 -16.91 0.92 -7.85
N THR A 170 -17.67 1.09 -6.77
CA THR A 170 -17.92 2.40 -6.16
C THR A 170 -17.12 2.60 -4.89
N GLY A 171 -16.48 3.76 -4.79
CA GLY A 171 -15.74 4.17 -3.61
C GLY A 171 -14.37 3.52 -3.50
N ILE A 172 -13.65 3.93 -2.46
CA ILE A 172 -12.41 3.30 -2.03
C ILE A 172 -12.65 2.68 -0.65
N ARG A 173 -11.94 1.59 -0.37
CA ARG A 173 -12.06 0.91 0.92
C ARG A 173 -11.62 1.87 2.03
N GLY A 174 -12.56 2.26 2.89
CA GLY A 174 -12.29 3.07 4.08
C GLY A 174 -12.13 2.21 5.35
N PRO A 175 -11.96 2.86 6.52
CA PRO A 175 -11.98 2.17 7.81
C PRO A 175 -13.22 1.27 7.96
N PRO A 176 -13.09 0.09 8.59
CA PRO A 176 -14.27 -0.68 9.01
C PRO A 176 -15.19 0.19 9.88
N GLY A 177 -16.42 0.44 9.41
CA GLY A 177 -17.40 1.28 10.10
C GLY A 177 -17.40 2.76 9.73
N ASP A 178 -16.43 3.21 8.93
CA ASP A 178 -16.31 4.58 8.41
C ASP A 178 -15.79 4.55 6.97
N GLU A 179 -16.35 3.62 6.18
CA GLU A 179 -16.22 3.63 4.72
C GLU A 179 -16.58 5.04 4.24
N TRP A 180 -15.78 5.63 3.35
CA TRP A 180 -16.04 6.97 2.79
C TRP A 180 -17.27 6.93 1.87
N LYS A 181 -18.43 6.74 2.48
CA LYS A 181 -19.75 6.58 1.86
C LYS A 181 -20.20 7.83 1.12
N ASP A 182 -19.59 8.97 1.43
CA ASP A 182 -19.95 10.24 0.83
C ASP A 182 -19.37 10.43 -0.57
N ASP A 183 -18.33 9.67 -0.95
CA ASP A 183 -17.74 9.75 -2.30
C ASP A 183 -18.39 8.71 -3.22
N MET A 184 -18.40 7.42 -2.86
CA MET A 184 -18.96 6.29 -3.65
C MET A 184 -18.74 6.39 -5.18
N ALA A 185 -17.67 7.07 -5.58
CA ALA A 185 -17.40 7.39 -6.97
C ALA A 185 -16.90 6.15 -7.71
N SER A 186 -17.45 5.93 -8.90
CA SER A 186 -16.99 4.87 -9.82
C SER A 186 -15.68 5.26 -10.53
N PRO A 187 -15.01 4.32 -11.24
CA PRO A 187 -13.83 4.65 -12.04
C PRO A 187 -14.15 5.75 -13.07
N LEU A 188 -15.36 5.71 -13.64
CA LEU A 188 -15.80 6.70 -14.63
C LEU A 188 -15.97 8.09 -14.01
N HIS A 189 -16.52 8.19 -12.79
CA HIS A 189 -16.58 9.46 -12.05
C HIS A 189 -15.20 10.07 -11.83
N LYS A 190 -14.23 9.27 -11.36
CA LYS A 190 -12.88 9.77 -11.08
C LYS A 190 -12.12 10.16 -12.34
N ALA A 191 -12.22 9.36 -13.41
CA ALA A 191 -11.63 9.70 -14.69
C ALA A 191 -12.24 10.99 -15.27
N ALA A 192 -13.56 11.17 -15.13
CA ALA A 192 -14.30 12.36 -15.54
C ALA A 192 -13.88 13.62 -14.75
N ALA A 193 -13.85 13.53 -13.41
CA ALA A 193 -13.45 14.63 -12.54
C ALA A 193 -12.05 15.19 -12.86
N ASN A 194 -11.13 14.32 -13.27
CA ASN A 194 -9.74 14.66 -13.58
C ASN A 194 -9.48 14.84 -15.08
N GLY A 195 -10.51 14.80 -15.94
CA GLY A 195 -10.38 15.05 -17.38
C GLY A 195 -9.56 14.00 -18.13
N HIS A 196 -9.50 12.75 -17.64
CA HIS A 196 -8.71 11.67 -18.24
C HIS A 196 -9.41 11.03 -19.46
N ILE A 197 -9.51 11.80 -20.55
CA ILE A 197 -10.27 11.46 -21.77
C ILE A 197 -10.00 10.05 -22.31
N LYS A 198 -8.72 9.62 -22.36
CA LYS A 198 -8.37 8.26 -22.83
C LYS A 198 -8.98 7.15 -21.95
N THR A 199 -8.96 7.36 -20.64
CA THR A 199 -9.53 6.42 -19.67
C THR A 199 -11.06 6.46 -19.72
N ILE A 200 -11.66 7.65 -19.84
CA ILE A 200 -13.12 7.83 -20.00
C ILE A 200 -13.62 7.04 -21.22
N HIS A 201 -13.03 7.27 -22.39
CA HIS A 201 -13.42 6.55 -23.61
C HIS A 201 -13.29 5.03 -23.44
N PHE A 202 -12.17 4.58 -22.88
CA PHE A 202 -11.97 3.15 -22.64
C PHE A 202 -13.03 2.56 -21.69
N LEU A 203 -13.34 3.23 -20.59
CA LEU A 203 -14.35 2.77 -19.62
C LEU A 203 -15.75 2.70 -20.26
N ILE A 204 -16.13 3.69 -21.06
CA ILE A 204 -17.40 3.70 -21.81
C ILE A 204 -17.44 2.55 -22.81
N ASP A 205 -16.38 2.39 -23.61
CA ASP A 205 -16.27 1.30 -24.60
C ASP A 205 -16.31 -0.09 -23.94
N ALA A 206 -15.80 -0.20 -22.72
CA ALA A 206 -15.81 -1.42 -21.92
C ALA A 206 -17.13 -1.66 -21.17
N GLY A 207 -18.12 -0.78 -21.31
CA GLY A 207 -19.48 -0.95 -20.75
C GLY A 207 -19.65 -0.42 -19.32
N ALA A 208 -18.85 0.56 -18.90
CA ALA A 208 -19.08 1.27 -17.64
C ALA A 208 -20.46 1.95 -17.67
N ASN A 209 -21.18 1.92 -16.55
CA ASN A 209 -22.47 2.57 -16.42
C ASN A 209 -22.26 4.09 -16.37
N ALA A 210 -22.65 4.79 -17.44
CA ALA A 210 -22.54 6.25 -17.54
C ALA A 210 -23.58 7.00 -16.68
N ASP A 211 -24.63 6.31 -16.23
CA ASP A 211 -25.71 6.86 -15.40
C ASP A 211 -25.56 6.49 -13.92
N ILE A 212 -24.43 5.88 -13.52
CA ILE A 212 -24.17 5.54 -12.12
C ILE A 212 -24.09 6.82 -11.28
N GLU A 213 -24.73 6.85 -10.12
CA GLU A 213 -24.69 7.99 -9.21
C GLU A 213 -23.63 7.77 -8.12
N ASP A 214 -22.84 8.81 -7.82
CA ASP A 214 -21.92 8.84 -6.69
C ASP A 214 -22.66 9.08 -5.36
N GLY A 215 -21.91 9.19 -4.25
CA GLY A 215 -22.50 9.40 -2.91
C GLY A 215 -23.28 10.71 -2.75
N GLN A 216 -23.13 11.64 -3.70
CA GLN A 216 -23.82 12.93 -3.74
C GLN A 216 -24.95 12.95 -4.79
N GLY A 217 -25.28 11.82 -5.41
CA GLY A 217 -26.31 11.73 -6.45
C GLY A 217 -25.88 12.35 -7.77
N ARG A 218 -24.58 12.50 -8.03
CA ARG A 218 -24.05 13.07 -9.28
C ARG A 218 -23.70 11.92 -10.22
N THR A 219 -23.93 12.11 -11.52
CA THR A 219 -23.42 11.21 -12.56
C THR A 219 -21.98 11.59 -12.96
N PRO A 220 -21.23 10.72 -13.65
CA PRO A 220 -19.90 11.06 -14.16
C PRO A 220 -19.89 12.30 -15.05
N GLU A 221 -20.93 12.50 -15.86
CA GLU A 221 -21.09 13.71 -16.68
C GLU A 221 -21.27 14.96 -15.81
N ALA A 222 -22.12 14.89 -14.78
CA ALA A 222 -22.33 16.01 -13.86
C ALA A 222 -21.03 16.37 -13.11
N VAL A 223 -20.22 15.37 -12.75
CA VAL A 223 -18.90 15.58 -12.13
C VAL A 223 -17.91 16.21 -13.12
N ALA A 224 -17.86 15.75 -14.38
CA ALA A 224 -17.02 16.39 -15.40
C ALA A 224 -17.34 17.88 -15.55
N MET A 225 -18.64 18.22 -15.69
CA MET A 225 -19.07 19.61 -15.85
C MET A 225 -18.73 20.50 -14.64
N ALA A 226 -18.68 19.93 -13.44
CA ALA A 226 -18.31 20.67 -12.23
C ALA A 226 -16.81 20.95 -12.13
N HIS A 227 -15.96 20.15 -12.80
CA HIS A 227 -14.50 20.22 -12.71
C HIS A 227 -13.81 20.85 -13.94
N GLY A 228 -14.55 21.15 -15.01
CA GLY A 228 -14.09 21.93 -16.16
C GLY A 228 -13.66 21.08 -17.36
#